data_AF-A0A2V6KRQ1-F1
#
_entry.id   AF-A0A2V6KRQ1-F1
#
_cell.length_a   1.000
_cell.length_b   1.000
_cell.length_c   1.000
_cell.angle_alpha   90.00
_cell.angle_beta   90.00
_cell.angle_gamma   90.00
#
_symmetry.space_group_name_H-M   'P 1'
#
loop_
_entity.id
_entity.type
_entity.pdbx_description
1 polymer ?
#
loop_
_entity_poly.entity_id
_entity_poly.type
_entity_poly.pdbx_seq_one_letter_code
_entity_poly.pdbx_strand_id
1 'polypeptide(L)' 'LKIRGLAEGTAATFNWGSNLIVSLTFLTLVEKLGASSTFLLYAFASVASWLFAYYLVPETKGHTLEEIEAFWRARSRSL' A
#
# COMPACT_ATOMS: atom_id res chain seq x y z
N LEU A 1 -2.07 16.76 -13.50
CA LEU A 1 -0.62 16.63 -13.85
C LEU A 1 0.34 16.97 -12.70
N LYS A 2 0.24 18.14 -12.03
CA LYS A 2 1.17 18.54 -10.95
C LYS A 2 1.35 17.54 -9.79
N ILE A 3 0.33 16.74 -9.49
CA ILE A 3 0.33 15.77 -8.38
C ILE A 3 0.80 14.37 -8.77
N ARG A 4 0.90 14.03 -10.07
CA ARG A 4 1.28 12.67 -10.49
C ARG A 4 2.71 12.34 -10.10
N GLY A 5 3.67 13.22 -10.38
CA GLY A 5 5.07 12.99 -10.04
C GLY A 5 5.31 12.87 -8.53
N LEU A 6 4.61 13.69 -7.72
CA LEU A 6 4.69 13.58 -6.26
C LEU A 6 4.04 12.29 -5.76
N ALA A 7 2.87 11.93 -6.26
CA ALA A 7 2.17 10.70 -5.88
C ALA A 7 2.98 9.45 -6.24
N GLU A 8 3.50 9.39 -7.46
CA GLU A 8 4.36 8.29 -7.93
C GLU A 8 5.65 8.21 -7.12
N GLY A 9 6.29 9.35 -6.84
CA GLY A 9 7.50 9.42 -6.01
C GLY A 9 7.26 8.94 -4.58
N THR A 10 6.21 9.42 -3.93
CA THR A 10 5.84 8.97 -2.59
C THR A 10 5.51 7.48 -2.55
N ALA A 11 4.73 6.97 -3.53
CA ALA A 11 4.44 5.55 -3.64
C ALA A 11 5.73 4.70 -3.80
N ALA A 12 6.67 5.16 -4.63
CA ALA A 12 7.95 4.51 -4.80
C ALA A 12 8.79 4.54 -3.50
N THR A 13 8.83 5.67 -2.79
CA THR A 13 9.53 5.76 -1.50
C THR A 13 8.98 4.77 -0.48
N PHE A 14 7.66 4.66 -0.34
CA PHE A 14 7.05 3.67 0.56
C PHE A 14 7.32 2.24 0.11
N ASN A 15 7.30 1.96 -1.20
CA ASN A 15 7.61 0.64 -1.74
C ASN A 15 9.05 0.22 -1.42
N TRP A 16 10.03 1.06 -1.79
CA TRP A 16 11.45 0.78 -1.56
C TRP A 16 11.81 0.81 -0.07
N GLY A 17 11.22 1.73 0.71
CA GLY A 17 11.41 1.79 2.15
C GLY A 17 10.90 0.52 2.84
N SER A 18 9.71 0.04 2.47
CA SER A 18 9.18 -1.22 3.00
C SER A 18 10.04 -2.42 2.61
N ASN A 19 10.52 -2.46 1.36
CA ASN A 19 11.42 -3.51 0.89
C ASN A 19 12.74 -3.52 1.69
N LEU A 20 13.31 -2.36 1.99
CA LEU A 20 14.50 -2.23 2.82
C LEU A 20 14.26 -2.77 4.24
N ILE A 21 13.13 -2.40 4.86
CA ILE A 21 12.76 -2.87 6.20
C ILE A 21 12.63 -4.39 6.21
N VAL A 22 11.93 -4.97 5.24
CA VAL A 22 11.78 -6.43 5.12
C VAL A 22 13.14 -7.09 4.94
N SER A 23 13.99 -6.57 4.05
CA SER A 23 15.32 -7.12 3.80
C SER A 23 16.20 -7.14 5.04
N LEU A 24 16.15 -6.07 5.85
CA LEU A 24 16.92 -5.96 7.10
C LEU A 24 16.38 -6.86 8.21
N THR A 25 15.06 -7.06 8.28
CA THR A 25 14.42 -7.78 9.39
C THR A 25 14.23 -9.26 9.11
N PHE A 26 14.17 -9.68 7.84
CA PHE A 26 13.86 -11.04 7.43
C PHE A 26 14.79 -12.07 8.07
N LEU A 27 16.11 -11.90 7.94
CA LEU A 27 17.07 -12.87 8.49
C LEU A 27 16.98 -12.94 10.02
N THR A 28 16.90 -11.79 10.69
CA THR A 28 16.76 -11.73 12.16
C THR A 28 15.47 -12.39 12.66
N LEU A 29 14.36 -12.25 11.94
CA LEU A 29 13.10 -12.89 12.29
C LEU A 29 13.18 -14.40 12.07
N VAL A 30 13.77 -14.85 10.96
CA VAL A 30 13.96 -16.28 10.67
C VAL A 30 14.86 -16.94 11.72
N GLU A 31 15.95 -16.28 12.13
CA GLU A 31 16.86 -16.80 13.16
C GLU A 31 16.20 -16.91 14.54
N LYS A 32 15.34 -15.95 14.92
CA LYS A 32 14.71 -15.92 16.25
C LYS A 32 13.41 -16.70 16.36
N LEU A 33 12.57 -16.67 15.34
CA LEU A 33 11.20 -17.21 15.36
C LEU A 33 11.03 -18.44 14.47
N GLY A 34 12.03 -18.76 13.66
CA GLY A 34 11.96 -19.78 12.62
C GLY A 34 11.32 -19.27 11.33
N ALA A 35 11.59 -19.97 10.23
CA ALA A 35 11.08 -19.63 8.91
C ALA A 35 9.54 -19.64 8.87
N SER A 36 8.89 -20.70 9.38
CA SER A 36 7.43 -20.86 9.29
C SER A 36 6.67 -19.74 9.98
N SER A 37 7.08 -19.34 11.20
CA SER A 37 6.48 -18.23 11.93
C SER A 37 6.66 -16.89 11.21
N THR A 38 7.84 -16.68 10.62
CA THR A 38 8.15 -15.45 9.87
C THR A 38 7.30 -15.34 8.60
N PHE A 39 7.13 -16.43 7.86
CA PHE A 39 6.24 -16.46 6.70
C PHE A 39 4.77 -16.24 7.08
N LEU A 40 4.29 -16.79 8.19
CA LEU A 40 2.95 -16.52 8.69
C LEU A 40 2.76 -15.04 9.06
N LEU A 41 3.74 -14.42 9.70
CA LEU A 41 3.68 -12.99 10.03
C LEU A 41 3.55 -12.12 8.77
N TYR A 42 4.34 -12.39 7.73
CA TYR A 42 4.21 -11.69 6.45
C TYR A 42 2.90 -12.02 5.71
N ALA A 43 2.38 -13.23 5.85
CA ALA A 43 1.07 -13.60 5.31
C ALA A 43 -0.06 -12.78 5.97
N PHE A 44 -0.05 -12.65 7.30
CA PHE A 44 -1.01 -11.80 8.02
C PHE A 44 -0.91 -10.33 7.60
N ALA A 45 0.30 -9.78 7.45
CA ALA A 45 0.49 -8.42 6.96
C ALA A 45 -0.05 -8.24 5.53
N SER A 46 0.10 -9.26 4.68
CA SER A 46 -0.41 -9.26 3.30
C SER A 46 -1.94 -9.28 3.27
N VAL A 47 -2.58 -10.12 4.10
CA VAL A 47 -4.05 -10.18 4.22
C VAL A 47 -4.60 -8.84 4.75
N ALA A 48 -3.95 -8.25 5.77
CA ALA A 48 -4.34 -6.94 6.27
C ALA A 48 -4.25 -5.85 5.20
N SER A 49 -3.18 -5.87 4.39
CA SER A 49 -3.00 -4.95 3.26
C SER A 49 -4.08 -5.15 2.17
N TRP A 50 -4.44 -6.40 1.90
CA TRP A 50 -5.53 -6.71 0.96
C TRP A 50 -6.89 -6.22 1.47
N LEU A 51 -7.20 -6.42 2.75
CA LEU A 51 -8.43 -5.91 3.35
C LEU A 51 -8.49 -4.37 3.30
N PHE A 52 -7.38 -3.70 3.62
CA PHE A 52 -7.28 -2.26 3.49
C PHE A 52 -7.56 -1.81 2.05
N ALA A 53 -6.94 -2.46 1.06
CA ALA A 53 -7.18 -2.15 -0.35
C ALA A 53 -8.64 -2.36 -0.72
N TYR A 54 -9.25 -3.48 -0.32
CA TYR A 54 -10.62 -3.82 -0.65
C TYR A 54 -11.65 -2.84 -0.08
N TYR A 55 -11.48 -2.38 1.17
CA TYR A 55 -12.47 -1.51 1.84
C TYR A 55 -12.23 -0.01 1.64
N LEU A 56 -10.98 0.44 1.55
CA LEU A 56 -10.65 1.87 1.53
C LEU A 56 -10.31 2.40 0.14
N VAL A 57 -9.85 1.55 -0.78
CA VAL A 57 -9.49 1.99 -2.13
C VAL A 57 -10.70 1.81 -3.05
N PRO A 58 -11.28 2.90 -3.59
CA PRO A 58 -12.37 2.79 -4.55
C PRO A 58 -11.86 2.14 -5.84
N GLU A 59 -12.74 1.40 -6.52
CA GLU A 59 -12.43 0.83 -7.83
C GLU A 59 -12.11 1.96 -8.82
N THR A 60 -10.96 1.87 -9.49
CA THR A 60 -10.47 2.88 -10.44
C THR A 60 -10.52 2.36 -11.88
N LYS A 61 -10.80 1.08 -12.08
CA LYS A 61 -10.86 0.45 -13.39
C LYS A 61 -12.04 0.97 -14.20
N GLY A 62 -11.77 1.40 -15.44
CA GLY A 62 -12.80 1.87 -16.37
C GLY A 62 -13.19 3.33 -16.19
N HIS A 63 -12.58 4.03 -15.24
CA HIS A 63 -12.78 5.47 -15.02
C HIS A 63 -11.64 6.30 -15.58
N THR A 64 -11.96 7.50 -16.07
CA THR A 64 -10.94 8.47 -16.47
C THR A 64 -10.31 9.13 -15.24
N LEU A 65 -9.11 9.71 -15.39
CA LEU A 65 -8.44 10.38 -14.28
C LEU A 65 -9.28 11.58 -13.79
N GLU A 66 -9.96 12.25 -14.72
CA GLU A 66 -10.87 13.38 -14.47
C GLU A 66 -12.08 12.95 -13.62
N GLU A 67 -12.68 11.79 -13.91
CA GLU A 67 -13.78 11.23 -13.13
C GLU A 67 -13.34 10.87 -11.71
N ILE A 68 -12.16 10.29 -11.57
CA ILE A 68 -11.56 9.97 -10.26
C ILE A 68 -11.30 11.27 -9.47
N GLU A 69 -10.68 12.28 -10.08
CA GLU A 69 -10.46 13.58 -9.45
C GLU A 69 -11.79 14.25 -9.03
N ALA A 70 -12.83 14.17 -9.87
CA ALA A 70 -14.15 14.72 -9.56
C ALA A 70 -14.82 14.01 -8.37
N PHE A 71 -14.74 12.67 -8.33
CA PHE A 71 -15.24 11.86 -7.21
C PHE A 71 -14.60 12.26 -5.88
N TRP A 72 -13.28 12.40 -5.84
CA TRP A 72 -12.56 12.79 -4.62
C TRP A 72 -12.81 14.25 -4.21
N ARG A 73 -12.93 15.18 -5.18
CA ARG A 73 -13.29 16.59 -4.91
C ARG A 73 -14.72 16.73 -4.38
N ALA A 74 -15.67 15.97 -4.91
CA ALA A 74 -17.05 15.97 -4.43
C ALA A 74 -17.14 15.45 -2.99
N ARG A 75 -16.43 14.35 -2.67
CA ARG A 75 -16.33 13.80 -1.32
C ARG A 75 -15.68 14.77 -0.31
N SER A 76 -14.71 15.57 -0.74
CA SER A 76 -14.09 16.61 0.10
C SER A 76 -15.00 17.79 0.41
N ARG A 77 -16.06 18.04 -0.37
CA ARG A 77 -17.01 19.15 -0.16
C ARG A 77 -18.21 18.78 0.71
N SER A 78 -18.47 17.49 0.90
CA SER A 78 -19.54 16.98 1.76
C SER A 78 -19.11 16.74 3.21
N LEU A 79 -17.86 17.05 3.55
CA LEU A 79 -17.30 17.11 4.89
C LEU A 79 -17.03 18.57 5.25
#